data_AF-A0A939RD08-F1
#
_entry.id   AF-A0A939RD08-F1
#
_cell.length_a   1.000
_cell.length_b   1.000
_cell.length_c   1.000
_cell.angle_alpha   90.00
_cell.angle_beta   90.00
_cell.angle_gamma   90.00
#
_symmetry.space_group_name_H-M   'P 1'
#
loop_
_entity.id
_entity.type
_entity.pdbx_description
1 polymer ?
#
loop_
_entity_poly.entity_id
_entity_poly.type
_entity_poly.pdbx_seq_one_letter_code
_entity_poly.pdbx_strand_id
1 'polypeptide(L)'
;MKNIYTQESGRSMIEMLGVLAIIGVLSVGGIAGYSQAMSKFKVSKTTDQIQTMVQNIRTLFSSQKNYDGLKTSNSKLLYAAGILTDENCPDSSACTTPMNPYGGTIKIEYTNDDEGRAKRAFAVTYNGLPSDACVRLATQGWGDTASGLIAVQANKEETTPTAGMDIPEEDLATEGATVSYTKTAHVPISFESATKGCGTGGSASSLTLYYK
;
A
#
# COMPACT_ATOMS: atom_id res chain seq x y z
N MET A 1 29.04 -56.35 -40.40
CA MET A 1 28.46 -55.46 -39.37
C MET A 1 28.96 -54.06 -39.66
N LYS A 2 28.04 -53.11 -39.90
CA LYS A 2 28.39 -51.74 -40.33
C LYS A 2 28.54 -50.89 -39.06
N ASN A 3 29.77 -50.54 -38.70
CA ASN A 3 30.03 -49.63 -37.58
C ASN A 3 29.56 -48.23 -37.99
N ILE A 4 28.45 -47.77 -37.41
CA ILE A 4 28.00 -46.39 -37.51
C ILE A 4 28.85 -45.61 -36.50
N TYR A 5 29.88 -44.92 -36.98
CA TYR A 5 30.58 -43.93 -36.17
C TYR A 5 29.68 -42.70 -36.08
N THR A 6 29.00 -42.55 -34.94
CA THR A 6 28.30 -41.33 -34.60
C THR A 6 29.36 -40.23 -34.48
N GLN A 7 29.37 -39.29 -35.41
CA GLN A 7 30.16 -38.07 -35.29
C GLN A 7 29.63 -37.32 -34.06
N GLU A 8 30.26 -37.50 -32.89
CA GLU A 8 30.02 -36.61 -31.77
C GLU A 8 30.49 -35.24 -32.24
N SER A 9 29.53 -34.40 -32.65
CA SER A 9 29.78 -33.03 -33.06
C SER A 9 30.30 -32.33 -31.80
N GLY A 10 31.62 -32.30 -31.67
CA GLY A 10 32.31 -31.82 -30.49
C GLY A 10 31.88 -30.40 -30.23
N ARG A 11 30.96 -30.20 -29.29
CA ARG A 11 30.70 -28.88 -28.74
C ARG A 11 32.01 -28.44 -28.12
N SER A 12 32.62 -27.40 -28.68
CA SER A 12 33.84 -26.86 -28.11
C SER A 12 33.54 -26.42 -26.67
N MET A 13 34.48 -26.60 -25.74
CA MET A 13 34.25 -26.22 -24.33
C MET A 13 33.76 -24.77 -24.20
N ILE A 14 34.24 -23.88 -25.10
CA ILE A 14 33.81 -22.48 -25.14
C ILE A 14 32.36 -22.28 -25.60
N GLU A 15 31.84 -23.14 -26.49
CA GLU A 15 30.46 -23.05 -26.98
C GLU A 15 29.45 -23.38 -25.88
N MET A 16 29.79 -24.33 -25.01
CA MET A 16 28.98 -24.64 -23.84
C MET A 16 29.10 -23.56 -22.76
N LEU A 17 30.30 -22.98 -22.57
CA LEU A 17 30.48 -21.86 -21.64
C LEU A 17 29.69 -20.62 -22.06
N GLY A 18 29.62 -20.31 -23.35
CA GLY A 18 28.81 -19.21 -23.87
C GLY A 18 27.32 -19.40 -23.58
N VAL A 19 26.80 -20.60 -23.80
CA VAL A 19 25.38 -20.92 -23.52
C VAL A 19 25.08 -20.84 -22.01
N LEU A 20 25.96 -21.36 -21.16
CA LEU A 20 25.78 -21.28 -19.71
C LEU A 20 25.84 -19.84 -19.19
N ALA A 21 26.70 -19.00 -19.75
CA ALA A 21 26.77 -17.59 -19.40
C ALA A 21 25.46 -16.85 -19.74
N ILE A 22 24.90 -17.10 -20.93
CA ILE A 22 23.62 -16.50 -21.36
C ILE A 22 22.48 -17.00 -20.45
N ILE A 23 22.40 -18.30 -20.17
CA ILE A 23 21.38 -18.86 -19.27
C ILE A 23 21.50 -18.24 -17.87
N GLY A 24 22.71 -18.06 -17.35
CA GLY A 24 22.94 -17.43 -16.05
C GLY A 24 22.40 -16.00 -16.00
N VAL A 25 22.76 -15.16 -16.97
CA VAL A 25 22.31 -13.75 -17.02
C VAL A 25 20.80 -13.64 -17.22
N LEU A 26 20.22 -14.43 -18.13
CA LEU A 26 18.78 -14.44 -18.37
C LEU A 26 18.00 -14.92 -17.13
N SER A 27 18.53 -15.89 -16.38
CA SER A 27 17.89 -16.38 -15.16
C SER A 27 17.86 -15.30 -14.07
N VAL A 28 18.99 -14.65 -13.80
CA VAL A 28 19.05 -13.58 -12.78
C VAL A 28 18.23 -12.37 -13.22
N GLY A 29 18.31 -11.98 -14.50
CA GLY A 29 17.52 -10.88 -15.06
C GLY A 29 16.02 -11.15 -15.01
N GLY A 30 15.59 -12.38 -15.31
CA GLY A 30 14.19 -12.79 -15.26
C GLY A 30 13.61 -12.79 -13.85
N ILE A 31 14.34 -13.33 -12.87
CA ILE A 31 13.92 -13.37 -11.47
C ILE A 31 13.81 -11.95 -10.89
N ALA A 32 14.84 -11.13 -11.11
CA ALA A 32 14.84 -9.74 -10.65
C ALA A 32 13.73 -8.92 -11.33
N GLY A 33 13.56 -9.07 -12.64
CA GLY A 33 12.50 -8.41 -13.41
C GLY A 33 11.10 -8.78 -12.94
N TYR A 34 10.84 -10.07 -12.68
CA TYR A 34 9.56 -10.54 -12.13
C TYR A 34 9.25 -9.90 -10.78
N SER A 35 10.22 -9.88 -9.86
CA SER A 35 10.03 -9.31 -8.52
C SER A 35 9.70 -7.81 -8.56
N GLN A 36 10.35 -7.05 -9.45
CA GLN A 36 10.06 -5.62 -9.63
C GLN A 36 8.70 -5.39 -10.30
N ALA A 37 8.34 -6.20 -11.29
CA ALA A 37 7.04 -6.12 -11.95
C ALA A 37 5.91 -6.42 -10.95
N MET A 38 6.09 -7.43 -10.09
CA MET A 38 5.12 -7.76 -9.04
C MET A 38 5.02 -6.67 -7.98
N SER A 39 6.13 -6.05 -7.56
CA SER A 39 6.08 -4.89 -6.66
C SER A 39 5.25 -3.75 -7.26
N LYS A 40 5.50 -3.40 -8.54
CA LYS A 40 4.71 -2.38 -9.25
C LYS A 40 3.22 -2.76 -9.34
N PHE A 41 2.91 -4.00 -9.70
CA PHE A 41 1.53 -4.48 -9.78
C PHE A 41 0.80 -4.35 -8.44
N LYS A 42 1.43 -4.76 -7.33
CA LYS A 42 0.84 -4.64 -6.00
C LYS A 42 0.64 -3.19 -5.57
N VAL A 43 1.59 -2.30 -5.88
CA VAL A 43 1.45 -0.86 -5.62
C VAL A 43 0.25 -0.31 -6.40
N SER A 44 0.17 -0.54 -7.71
CA SER A 44 -0.96 -0.09 -8.53
C SER A 44 -2.30 -0.64 -8.03
N LYS A 45 -2.36 -1.94 -7.72
CA LYS A 45 -3.57 -2.57 -7.17
C LYS A 45 -4.00 -1.93 -5.85
N THR A 46 -3.04 -1.60 -4.99
CA THR A 46 -3.29 -0.93 -3.70
C THR A 46 -3.81 0.49 -3.92
N THR A 47 -3.23 1.24 -4.86
CA THR A 47 -3.72 2.57 -5.25
C THR A 47 -5.17 2.52 -5.73
N ASP A 48 -5.50 1.58 -6.62
CA ASP A 48 -6.85 1.43 -7.17
C ASP A 48 -7.87 1.06 -6.08
N GLN A 49 -7.48 0.17 -5.16
CA GLN A 49 -8.31 -0.23 -4.02
C GLN A 49 -8.60 0.96 -3.10
N ILE A 50 -7.57 1.73 -2.72
CA ILE A 50 -7.74 2.92 -1.87
C ILE A 50 -8.63 3.95 -2.55
N GLN A 51 -8.39 4.27 -3.83
CA GLN A 51 -9.17 5.27 -4.54
C GLN A 51 -10.65 4.87 -4.63
N THR A 52 -10.93 3.60 -4.92
CA THR A 52 -12.29 3.07 -4.99
C THR A 52 -12.96 3.09 -3.61
N MET A 53 -12.26 2.68 -2.55
CA MET A 53 -12.76 2.76 -1.18
C MET A 53 -13.12 4.19 -0.78
N VAL A 54 -12.22 5.14 -1.03
CA VAL A 54 -12.42 6.57 -0.72
C VAL A 54 -13.63 7.11 -1.48
N GLN A 55 -13.76 6.80 -2.78
CA GLN A 55 -14.90 7.23 -3.59
C GLN A 55 -16.22 6.63 -3.08
N ASN A 56 -16.24 5.34 -2.73
CA ASN A 56 -17.44 4.67 -2.22
C ASN A 56 -17.84 5.21 -0.85
N ILE A 57 -16.89 5.45 0.06
CA ILE A 57 -17.14 6.07 1.37
C ILE A 57 -17.74 7.48 1.17
N ARG A 58 -17.11 8.33 0.36
CA ARG A 58 -17.59 9.70 0.12
C ARG A 58 -18.96 9.71 -0.54
N THR A 59 -19.23 8.79 -1.46
CA THR A 59 -20.54 8.66 -2.12
C THR A 59 -21.62 8.23 -1.12
N LEU A 60 -21.34 7.21 -0.31
CA LEU A 60 -22.28 6.68 0.69
C LEU A 60 -22.62 7.71 1.77
N PHE A 61 -21.63 8.47 2.22
CA PHE A 61 -21.78 9.49 3.25
C PHE A 61 -22.05 10.89 2.69
N SER A 62 -22.21 11.05 1.37
CA SER A 62 -22.46 12.35 0.72
C SER A 62 -23.72 13.08 1.23
N SER A 63 -24.73 12.31 1.64
CA SER A 63 -25.98 12.84 2.23
C SER A 63 -25.90 13.03 3.75
N GLN A 64 -24.83 12.53 4.38
CA GLN A 64 -24.60 12.63 5.81
C GLN A 64 -23.62 13.77 6.11
N LYS A 65 -23.77 14.41 7.27
CA LYS A 65 -22.88 15.52 7.68
C LYS A 65 -21.58 15.03 8.34
N ASN A 66 -21.51 13.74 8.67
CA ASN A 66 -20.43 13.10 9.39
C ASN A 66 -20.27 11.64 8.94
N TYR A 67 -19.13 11.04 9.27
CA TYR A 67 -18.79 9.64 9.01
C TYR A 67 -19.09 8.75 10.22
N ASP A 68 -20.09 9.09 11.03
CA ASP A 68 -20.40 8.32 12.24
C ASP A 68 -20.75 6.86 11.90
N GLY A 69 -20.22 5.93 12.67
CA GLY A 69 -20.37 4.49 12.42
C GLY A 69 -19.43 3.90 11.36
N LEU A 70 -18.65 4.71 10.65
CA LEU A 70 -17.55 4.23 9.81
C LEU A 70 -16.42 3.71 10.71
N LYS A 71 -16.45 2.41 11.00
CA LYS A 71 -15.45 1.70 11.80
C LYS A 71 -15.18 0.34 11.20
N THR A 72 -13.95 -0.12 11.28
CA THR A 72 -13.55 -1.47 10.84
C THR A 72 -14.25 -2.55 11.65
N SER A 73 -14.64 -2.24 12.89
CA SER A 73 -15.45 -3.13 13.74
C SER A 73 -16.81 -3.48 13.09
N ASN A 74 -17.30 -2.61 12.20
CA ASN A 74 -18.52 -2.81 11.42
C ASN A 74 -18.20 -3.31 10.00
N SER A 75 -17.14 -4.12 9.82
CA SER A 75 -16.67 -4.58 8.52
C SER A 75 -17.75 -5.26 7.66
N LYS A 76 -18.70 -5.95 8.29
CA LYS A 76 -19.88 -6.52 7.60
C LYS A 76 -20.75 -5.45 6.92
N LEU A 77 -20.93 -4.30 7.55
CA LEU A 77 -21.65 -3.17 6.96
C LEU A 77 -20.83 -2.51 5.85
N LEU A 78 -19.50 -2.39 6.03
CA LEU A 78 -18.60 -1.86 5.01
C LEU A 78 -18.58 -2.75 3.75
N TYR A 79 -18.64 -4.06 3.93
CA TYR A 79 -18.78 -5.04 2.84
C TYR A 79 -20.14 -4.92 2.15
N ALA A 80 -21.23 -4.88 2.91
CA ALA A 80 -22.58 -4.72 2.35
C ALA A 80 -22.76 -3.38 1.60
N ALA A 81 -22.03 -2.34 2.01
CA ALA A 81 -22.00 -1.05 1.35
C ALA A 81 -21.09 -0.98 0.11
N GLY A 82 -20.37 -2.07 -0.23
CA GLY A 82 -19.45 -2.11 -1.36
C GLY A 82 -18.16 -1.31 -1.17
N ILE A 83 -17.85 -0.90 0.06
CA ILE A 83 -16.56 -0.25 0.39
C ILE A 83 -15.47 -1.32 0.43
N LEU A 84 -15.76 -2.45 1.08
CA LEU A 84 -14.89 -3.63 1.08
C LEU A 84 -15.47 -4.66 0.10
N THR A 85 -14.62 -5.28 -0.71
CA THR A 85 -15.02 -6.28 -1.69
C THR A 85 -14.41 -7.64 -1.36
N ASP A 86 -14.79 -8.69 -2.10
CA ASP A 86 -14.21 -10.03 -1.96
C ASP A 86 -12.68 -10.05 -2.13
N GLU A 87 -12.10 -9.05 -2.81
CA GLU A 87 -10.64 -8.94 -2.95
C GLU A 87 -9.93 -8.56 -1.65
N ASN A 88 -10.61 -7.83 -0.77
CA ASN A 88 -10.08 -7.36 0.51
C ASN A 88 -10.59 -8.20 1.68
N CYS A 89 -11.52 -9.12 1.43
CA CYS A 89 -12.19 -9.92 2.45
C CYS A 89 -12.01 -11.41 2.14
N PRO A 90 -10.96 -12.07 2.66
CA PRO A 90 -10.74 -13.50 2.42
C PRO A 90 -11.90 -14.37 2.96
N ASP A 91 -12.58 -13.91 4.02
CA ASP A 91 -13.76 -14.57 4.59
C ASP A 91 -15.08 -14.19 3.90
N SER A 92 -15.04 -13.62 2.69
CA SER A 92 -16.21 -13.17 1.92
C SER A 92 -17.13 -12.25 2.75
N SER A 93 -18.44 -12.54 2.81
CA SER A 93 -19.46 -11.67 3.41
C SER A 93 -19.35 -11.46 4.93
N ALA A 94 -18.52 -12.24 5.63
CA ALA A 94 -18.22 -12.01 7.04
C ALA A 94 -17.16 -10.91 7.24
N CYS A 95 -16.25 -10.74 6.26
CA CYS A 95 -15.13 -9.81 6.22
C CYS A 95 -14.55 -9.45 7.61
N THR A 96 -14.18 -10.45 8.41
CA THR A 96 -13.80 -10.19 9.81
C THR A 96 -12.47 -9.43 9.90
N THR A 97 -11.53 -9.75 9.00
CA THR A 97 -10.24 -9.06 8.88
C THR A 97 -10.03 -8.61 7.44
N PRO A 98 -10.32 -7.34 7.12
CA PRO A 98 -9.99 -6.78 5.82
C PRO A 98 -8.47 -6.80 5.61
N MET A 99 -8.03 -7.30 4.45
CA MET A 99 -6.61 -7.46 4.10
C MET A 99 -6.25 -6.69 2.82
N ASN A 100 -5.00 -6.30 2.73
CA ASN A 100 -4.40 -5.65 1.57
C ASN A 100 -3.62 -6.65 0.69
N PRO A 101 -3.15 -6.25 -0.51
CA PRO A 101 -2.38 -7.12 -1.42
C PRO A 101 -1.03 -7.62 -0.88
N TYR A 102 -0.59 -7.09 0.26
CA TYR A 102 0.62 -7.49 0.97
C TYR A 102 0.35 -8.48 2.11
N GLY A 103 -0.92 -8.78 2.40
CA GLY A 103 -1.33 -9.67 3.50
C GLY A 103 -1.46 -8.97 4.86
N GLY A 104 -1.25 -7.65 4.92
CA GLY A 104 -1.49 -6.85 6.11
C GLY A 104 -2.94 -6.37 6.21
N THR A 105 -3.35 -5.88 7.37
CA THR A 105 -4.75 -5.51 7.62
C THR A 105 -5.09 -4.12 7.07
N ILE A 106 -6.34 -3.92 6.67
CA ILE A 106 -6.90 -2.61 6.35
C ILE A 106 -7.81 -2.17 7.50
N LYS A 107 -7.61 -0.93 7.97
CA LYS A 107 -8.47 -0.29 8.97
C LYS A 107 -9.10 0.97 8.38
N ILE A 108 -10.38 1.16 8.63
CA ILE A 108 -11.15 2.34 8.23
C ILE A 108 -11.88 2.84 9.46
N GLU A 109 -11.57 4.06 9.88
CA GLU A 109 -12.17 4.68 11.07
C GLU A 109 -12.53 6.13 10.77
N TYR A 110 -13.62 6.63 11.33
CA TYR A 110 -13.88 8.08 11.32
C TYR A 110 -12.86 8.83 12.18
N THR A 111 -12.58 10.06 11.80
CA THR A 111 -11.65 10.97 12.47
C THR A 111 -12.28 12.36 12.55
N ASN A 112 -11.74 13.22 13.40
CA ASN A 112 -12.12 14.63 13.40
C ASN A 112 -11.52 15.31 12.15
N ASP A 113 -12.13 16.38 11.66
CA ASP A 113 -11.54 17.13 10.55
C ASP A 113 -10.28 17.91 10.98
N ASP A 114 -9.64 18.54 10.00
CA ASP A 114 -8.46 19.37 10.20
C ASP A 114 -8.69 20.67 11.00
N GLU A 115 -9.94 20.89 11.42
CA GLU A 115 -10.40 22.02 12.22
C GLU A 115 -10.94 21.53 13.59
N GLY A 116 -10.67 20.27 13.95
CA GLY A 116 -11.05 19.65 15.23
C GLY A 116 -12.55 19.33 15.36
N ARG A 117 -13.30 19.33 14.25
CA ARG A 117 -14.74 19.03 14.29
C ARG A 117 -14.97 17.53 14.27
N ALA A 118 -15.76 17.08 15.23
CA ALA A 118 -15.99 15.67 15.47
C ALA A 118 -16.58 14.92 14.25
N LYS A 119 -15.97 13.79 13.90
CA LYS A 119 -16.49 12.81 12.92
C LYS A 119 -16.68 13.35 11.49
N ARG A 120 -15.99 14.43 11.12
CA ARG A 120 -16.13 15.07 9.79
C ARG A 120 -15.10 14.63 8.76
N ALA A 121 -14.25 13.69 9.13
CA ALA A 121 -13.27 13.07 8.24
C ALA A 121 -13.24 11.56 8.48
N PHE A 122 -12.47 10.85 7.67
CA PHE A 122 -12.14 9.45 7.89
C PHE A 122 -10.68 9.15 7.53
N ALA A 123 -10.16 8.08 8.11
CA ALA A 123 -8.83 7.58 7.88
C ALA A 123 -8.89 6.17 7.28
N VAL A 124 -8.14 5.94 6.21
CA VAL A 124 -7.91 4.61 5.62
C VAL A 124 -6.46 4.22 5.90
N THR A 125 -6.26 3.14 6.65
CA THR A 125 -4.95 2.65 7.07
C THR A 125 -4.67 1.29 6.46
N TYR A 126 -3.51 1.17 5.82
CA TYR A 126 -2.97 -0.09 5.31
C TYR A 126 -1.78 -0.47 6.18
N ASN A 127 -1.87 -1.59 6.89
CA ASN A 127 -0.81 -2.16 7.74
C ASN A 127 -0.03 -3.25 7.00
N GLY A 128 1.09 -3.72 7.56
CA GLY A 128 1.87 -4.81 6.99
C GLY A 128 2.51 -4.50 5.63
N LEU A 129 2.78 -3.22 5.35
CA LEU A 129 3.43 -2.82 4.11
C LEU A 129 4.94 -3.03 4.22
N PRO A 130 5.60 -3.62 3.20
CA PRO A 130 7.06 -3.62 3.16
C PRO A 130 7.58 -2.20 2.95
N SER A 131 8.77 -1.90 3.51
CA SER A 131 9.34 -0.55 3.50
C SER A 131 9.42 0.09 2.10
N ASP A 132 9.80 -0.68 1.06
CA ASP A 132 9.82 -0.18 -0.34
C ASP A 132 8.43 0.22 -0.84
N ALA A 133 7.40 -0.59 -0.55
CA ALA A 133 6.03 -0.28 -0.96
C ALA A 133 5.49 0.92 -0.17
N CYS A 134 5.75 0.99 1.13
CA CYS A 134 5.36 2.12 1.97
C CYS A 134 5.94 3.44 1.43
N VAL A 135 7.23 3.49 1.10
CA VAL A 135 7.86 4.70 0.55
C VAL A 135 7.25 5.08 -0.80
N ARG A 136 7.04 4.11 -1.69
CA ARG A 136 6.42 4.36 -3.01
C ARG A 136 4.99 4.88 -2.90
N LEU A 137 4.21 4.31 -2.00
CA LEU A 137 2.83 4.74 -1.75
C LEU A 137 2.81 6.11 -1.06
N ALA A 138 3.68 6.37 -0.07
CA ALA A 138 3.76 7.64 0.64
C ALA A 138 4.18 8.82 -0.26
N THR A 139 5.08 8.55 -1.23
CA THR A 139 5.59 9.55 -2.18
C THR A 139 4.70 9.73 -3.41
N GLN A 140 3.66 8.92 -3.56
CA GLN A 140 2.67 9.07 -4.64
C GLN A 140 1.69 10.19 -4.33
N GLY A 141 1.20 10.88 -5.37
CA GLY A 141 0.09 11.80 -5.25
C GLY A 141 -1.23 11.07 -5.04
N TRP A 142 -1.84 11.22 -3.87
CA TRP A 142 -3.15 10.65 -3.50
C TRP A 142 -4.36 11.52 -3.88
N GLY A 143 -4.09 12.66 -4.53
CA GLY A 143 -5.06 13.68 -4.86
C GLY A 143 -4.79 14.99 -4.13
N ASP A 144 -5.67 15.95 -4.35
CA ASP A 144 -5.63 17.30 -3.79
C ASP A 144 -6.86 17.56 -2.91
N THR A 145 -7.08 18.82 -2.53
CA THR A 145 -8.26 19.24 -1.77
C THR A 145 -9.59 18.90 -2.47
N ALA A 146 -9.64 18.84 -3.80
CA ALA A 146 -10.86 18.47 -4.53
C ALA A 146 -11.19 16.98 -4.36
N SER A 147 -10.16 16.14 -4.26
CA SER A 147 -10.31 14.72 -3.89
C SER A 147 -10.72 14.49 -2.43
N GLY A 148 -10.77 15.56 -1.62
CA GLY A 148 -11.07 15.51 -0.19
C GLY A 148 -9.87 15.09 0.67
N LEU A 149 -8.66 14.96 0.10
CA LEU A 149 -7.47 14.57 0.84
C LEU A 149 -7.07 15.69 1.81
N ILE A 150 -6.83 15.33 3.07
CA ILE A 150 -6.43 16.24 4.15
C ILE A 150 -4.97 15.99 4.57
N ALA A 151 -4.59 14.72 4.72
CA ALA A 151 -3.25 14.36 5.16
C ALA A 151 -2.85 12.95 4.73
N VAL A 152 -1.55 12.72 4.63
CA VAL A 152 -0.94 11.40 4.43
C VAL A 152 0.06 11.18 5.55
N GLN A 153 0.04 10.01 6.18
CA GLN A 153 0.93 9.61 7.26
C GLN A 153 1.53 8.24 6.98
N ALA A 154 2.85 8.13 7.07
CA ALA A 154 3.60 6.89 7.04
C ALA A 154 4.19 6.60 8.42
N ASN A 155 4.05 5.37 8.92
CA ASN A 155 4.62 4.93 10.19
C ASN A 155 5.47 3.68 10.00
N LYS A 156 6.51 3.55 10.83
CA LYS A 156 7.48 2.44 10.74
C LYS A 156 6.87 1.12 11.20
N GLU A 157 5.84 1.20 12.03
CA GLU A 157 5.10 0.08 12.59
C GLU A 157 3.65 0.12 12.15
N GLU A 158 2.94 -0.99 12.36
CA GLU A 158 1.50 -1.03 12.18
C GLU A 158 0.82 -0.07 13.15
N THR A 159 -0.16 0.66 12.63
CA THR A 159 -0.92 1.60 13.44
C THR A 159 -2.41 1.35 13.26
N THR A 160 -3.17 1.74 14.27
CA THR A 160 -4.63 1.74 14.16
C THR A 160 -5.08 3.11 14.66
N PRO A 161 -5.46 4.03 13.75
CA PRO A 161 -6.07 5.28 14.18
C PRO A 161 -7.31 4.96 15.00
N THR A 162 -7.46 5.63 16.14
CA THR A 162 -8.61 5.41 17.01
C THR A 162 -9.79 6.24 16.51
N ALA A 163 -10.99 5.69 16.58
CA ALA A 163 -12.19 6.37 16.11
C ALA A 163 -12.38 7.72 16.82
N GLY A 164 -12.45 8.80 16.03
CA GLY A 164 -12.62 10.18 16.53
C GLY A 164 -11.34 10.80 17.09
N MET A 165 -10.16 10.26 16.75
CA MET A 165 -8.91 10.97 16.96
C MET A 165 -8.84 12.23 16.10
N ASP A 166 -7.98 13.15 16.50
CA ASP A 166 -7.63 14.30 15.67
C ASP A 166 -6.57 13.90 14.63
N ILE A 167 -6.58 14.60 13.50
CA ILE A 167 -5.55 14.44 12.48
C ILE A 167 -4.24 15.01 13.06
N PRO A 168 -3.11 14.30 12.97
CA PRO A 168 -1.84 14.80 13.49
C PRO A 168 -1.49 16.20 12.93
N GLU A 169 -1.17 17.16 13.81
CA GLU A 169 -1.06 18.59 13.42
C GLU A 169 0.34 19.01 12.91
N GLU A 170 1.48 18.51 13.42
CA GLU A 170 2.81 18.66 12.77
C GLU A 170 3.92 17.62 13.11
N ASP A 171 4.55 16.98 12.11
CA ASP A 171 5.85 16.27 12.22
C ASP A 171 6.43 16.02 10.81
N LEU A 172 7.05 17.08 10.27
CA LEU A 172 8.04 16.95 9.22
C LEU A 172 9.31 16.34 9.82
N ALA A 173 9.28 15.02 9.99
CA ALA A 173 10.41 14.14 10.20
C ALA A 173 11.59 14.79 10.96
N THR A 174 11.37 15.13 12.24
CA THR A 174 12.49 15.41 13.14
C THR A 174 13.47 14.23 13.15
N GLU A 175 14.78 14.49 13.25
CA GLU A 175 15.79 13.41 13.23
C GLU A 175 15.50 12.41 14.37
N GLY A 176 15.03 11.21 14.01
CA GLY A 176 14.64 10.15 14.95
C GLY A 176 13.14 9.84 14.99
N ALA A 177 12.29 10.58 14.27
CA ALA A 177 10.84 10.32 14.20
C ALA A 177 10.54 8.97 13.52
N THR A 178 9.73 8.14 14.20
CA THR A 178 9.22 6.85 13.70
C THR A 178 7.98 7.00 12.81
N VAL A 179 7.54 8.24 12.61
CA VAL A 179 6.33 8.65 11.92
C VAL A 179 6.67 9.83 11.00
N SER A 180 6.08 9.89 9.83
CA SER A 180 6.21 11.04 8.93
C SER A 180 4.88 11.35 8.29
N TYR A 181 4.51 12.62 8.24
CA TYR A 181 3.25 13.01 7.65
C TYR A 181 3.30 14.37 6.98
N THR A 182 2.28 14.60 6.17
CA THR A 182 2.10 15.85 5.47
C THR A 182 0.62 16.18 5.36
N LYS A 183 0.26 17.45 5.60
CA LYS A 183 -1.07 18.01 5.31
C LYS A 183 -1.15 18.37 3.83
N THR A 184 -2.35 18.49 3.24
CA THR A 184 -2.59 18.65 1.79
C THR A 184 -1.70 19.68 1.08
N ALA A 185 -1.28 20.75 1.77
CA ALA A 185 -0.39 21.78 1.23
C ALA A 185 1.01 21.26 0.83
N HIS A 186 1.44 20.11 1.34
CA HIS A 186 2.77 19.51 1.14
C HIS A 186 2.69 18.04 0.70
N VAL A 187 1.59 17.61 0.06
CA VAL A 187 1.47 16.28 -0.57
C VAL A 187 2.09 16.38 -1.99
N PRO A 188 2.90 15.41 -2.44
CA PRO A 188 3.27 14.14 -1.78
C PRO A 188 4.35 14.28 -0.71
N ILE A 189 4.44 13.29 0.19
CA ILE A 189 5.54 13.21 1.19
C ILE A 189 6.87 13.15 0.43
N SER A 190 7.85 13.95 0.86
CA SER A 190 9.19 13.90 0.27
C SER A 190 9.80 12.51 0.42
N PHE A 191 10.65 12.11 -0.51
CA PHE A 191 11.32 10.80 -0.43
C PHE A 191 12.08 10.64 0.89
N GLU A 192 12.75 11.70 1.37
CA GLU A 192 13.48 11.66 2.63
C GLU A 192 12.56 11.39 3.82
N SER A 193 11.49 12.16 3.98
CA SER A 193 10.51 11.96 5.06
C SER A 193 9.84 10.59 4.95
N ALA A 194 9.50 10.14 3.74
CA ALA A 194 8.91 8.82 3.54
C ALA A 194 9.85 7.68 3.99
N THR A 195 11.16 7.77 3.71
CA THR A 195 12.12 6.75 4.18
C THR A 195 12.26 6.73 5.71
N LYS A 196 12.18 7.88 6.36
CA LYS A 196 12.18 7.97 7.84
C LYS A 196 10.90 7.36 8.42
N GLY A 197 9.74 7.77 7.90
CA GLY A 197 8.43 7.29 8.33
C GLY A 197 8.19 5.81 8.08
N CYS A 198 8.59 5.25 6.94
CA CYS A 198 8.39 3.83 6.65
C CYS A 198 9.47 2.93 7.28
N GLY A 199 10.59 3.50 7.71
CA GLY A 199 11.75 2.76 8.23
C GLY A 199 12.54 2.01 7.15
N THR A 200 13.69 1.45 7.55
CA THR A 200 14.58 0.67 6.70
C THR A 200 14.67 -0.78 7.22
N GLY A 201 14.37 -1.78 6.38
CA GLY A 201 14.69 -3.19 6.69
C GLY A 201 13.53 -4.12 7.01
N GLY A 202 12.50 -4.21 6.14
CA GLY A 202 11.51 -5.30 6.20
C GLY A 202 10.52 -5.24 7.37
N SER A 203 10.50 -4.13 8.14
CA SER A 203 9.47 -3.86 9.14
C SER A 203 8.09 -3.74 8.48
N ALA A 204 7.05 -4.17 9.19
CA ALA A 204 5.65 -4.00 8.81
C ALA A 204 5.23 -2.53 9.01
N SER A 205 5.51 -1.70 8.00
CA SER A 205 5.13 -0.29 8.00
C SER A 205 3.63 -0.13 7.80
N SER A 206 3.11 1.05 8.15
CA SER A 206 1.72 1.43 7.83
C SER A 206 1.63 2.75 7.09
N LEU A 207 0.61 2.87 6.25
CA LEU A 207 0.25 4.10 5.55
C LEU A 207 -1.20 4.46 5.90
N THR A 208 -1.41 5.66 6.39
CA THR A 208 -2.72 6.22 6.73
C THR A 208 -3.02 7.43 5.87
N LEU A 209 -4.19 7.44 5.26
CA LEU A 209 -4.68 8.53 4.42
C LEU A 209 -5.94 9.12 5.05
N TYR A 210 -5.94 10.44 5.24
CA TYR A 210 -7.02 11.18 5.86
C TYR A 210 -7.82 11.96 4.81
N TYR A 211 -9.14 11.79 4.81
CA TYR A 211 -10.05 12.41 3.85
C TYR A 211 -11.26 13.09 4.53
N LYS A 212 -11.79 14.15 3.89
CA LYS A 212 -12.99 14.91 4.26
C LYS A 212 -14.18 14.58 3.36
#